data_AF-A0A7Y5BJF5-F1
#
_entry.id   AF-A0A7Y5BJF5-F1
#
_cell.length_a   1.000
_cell.length_b   1.000
_cell.length_c   1.000
_cell.angle_alpha   90.00
_cell.angle_beta   90.00
_cell.angle_gamma   90.00
#
_symmetry.space_group_name_H-M   'P 1'
#
loop_
_entity.id
_entity.type
_entity.pdbx_description
1 polymer ?
#
loop_
_entity_poly.entity_id
_entity_poly.type
_entity_poly.pdbx_seq_one_letter_code
_entity_poly.pdbx_strand_id
1 'polypeptide(L)'
;MANTKKEDRVSHNFAVIHYRTLREDGLNYNRIFDICWKRIPEALTKKLNCIELIEYINLHILPKVVSEQKALQSAPSARPYSRESARKSTLEVFA
;
A
#
# COMPACT_ATOMS: atom_id res chain seq x y z
N MET A 1 -7.79 21.08 -14.89
CA MET A 1 -8.93 20.15 -15.10
C MET A 1 -8.41 18.74 -14.86
N ALA A 2 -8.52 18.27 -13.61
CA ALA A 2 -7.96 16.97 -13.22
C ALA A 2 -8.73 15.85 -13.94
N ASN A 3 -8.02 14.77 -14.23
CA ASN A 3 -8.48 13.62 -15.00
C ASN A 3 -9.47 12.74 -14.23
N THR A 4 -10.40 13.35 -13.48
CA THR A 4 -11.33 12.68 -12.55
C THR A 4 -12.17 11.63 -13.25
N LYS A 5 -12.53 11.82 -14.52
CA LYS A 5 -13.26 10.80 -15.29
C LYS A 5 -12.43 9.53 -15.52
N LYS A 6 -11.11 9.65 -15.64
CA LYS A 6 -10.23 8.50 -15.87
C LYS A 6 -9.98 7.74 -14.59
N GLU A 7 -9.73 8.47 -13.51
CA GLU A 7 -9.61 7.92 -12.16
C GLU A 7 -10.87 7.19 -11.74
N ASP A 8 -12.04 7.80 -11.92
CA ASP A 8 -13.34 7.22 -11.56
C ASP A 8 -13.62 5.93 -12.34
N ARG A 9 -13.33 5.91 -13.65
CA ARG A 9 -13.42 4.69 -14.46
C ARG A 9 -12.47 3.60 -13.98
N VAL A 10 -11.24 3.95 -13.64
CA VAL A 10 -10.25 2.98 -13.15
C VAL A 10 -10.65 2.47 -11.77
N SER A 11 -11.16 3.33 -10.89
CA SER A 11 -11.73 2.99 -9.60
C SER A 11 -12.88 2.00 -9.77
N HIS A 12 -13.90 2.33 -10.57
CA HIS A 12 -15.04 1.46 -10.79
C HIS A 12 -14.63 0.06 -11.26
N ASN A 13 -13.76 -0.03 -12.28
CA ASN A 13 -13.27 -1.32 -12.77
C ASN A 13 -12.45 -2.07 -11.71
N PHE A 14 -11.58 -1.36 -10.98
CA PHE A 14 -10.81 -1.93 -9.88
C PHE A 14 -11.73 -2.48 -8.78
N ALA A 15 -12.87 -1.82 -8.51
CA ALA A 15 -13.88 -2.31 -7.57
C ALA A 15 -14.52 -3.60 -8.08
N VAL A 16 -15.00 -3.61 -9.31
CA VAL A 16 -15.66 -4.78 -9.90
C VAL A 16 -14.74 -6.01 -9.86
N ILE A 17 -13.44 -5.84 -10.11
CA ILE A 17 -12.47 -6.94 -10.15
C ILE A 17 -12.10 -7.41 -8.73
N HIS A 18 -11.80 -6.49 -7.81
CA HIS A 18 -11.13 -6.83 -6.54
C HIS A 18 -12.00 -6.70 -5.29
N TYR A 19 -13.23 -6.18 -5.39
CA TYR A 19 -14.09 -5.93 -4.24
C TYR A 19 -14.32 -7.20 -3.40
N ARG A 20 -14.53 -8.35 -4.05
CA ARG A 20 -14.76 -9.61 -3.35
C ARG A 20 -13.54 -10.03 -2.52
N THR A 21 -12.37 -10.10 -3.17
CA THR A 21 -11.11 -10.50 -2.54
C THR A 21 -10.72 -9.56 -1.41
N LEU A 22 -10.79 -8.24 -1.64
CA LEU A 22 -10.45 -7.25 -0.61
C LEU A 22 -11.40 -7.31 0.58
N ARG A 23 -12.70 -7.57 0.35
CA ARG A 23 -13.69 -7.74 1.42
C ARG A 23 -13.44 -9.00 2.23
N GLU A 24 -13.00 -10.09 1.60
CA GLU A 24 -12.64 -11.35 2.29
C GLU A 24 -11.39 -11.18 3.17
N ASP A 25 -10.40 -10.41 2.71
CA ASP A 25 -9.22 -10.03 3.50
C ASP A 25 -9.50 -8.92 4.55
N GLY A 26 -10.75 -8.44 4.68
CA GLY A 26 -11.11 -7.38 5.64
C GLY A 26 -10.53 -6.00 5.29
N LEU A 27 -10.08 -5.81 4.05
CA LEU A 27 -9.46 -4.59 3.56
C LEU A 27 -10.50 -3.63 2.98
N ASN A 28 -10.40 -2.35 3.33
CA ASN A 28 -11.28 -1.33 2.75
C ASN A 28 -10.82 -0.99 1.32
N TYR A 29 -11.63 -1.40 0.34
CA TYR A 29 -11.42 -1.16 -1.08
C TYR A 29 -11.04 0.31 -1.40
N ASN A 30 -11.78 1.29 -0.88
CA ASN A 30 -11.55 2.71 -1.20
C ASN A 30 -10.16 3.15 -0.74
N ARG A 31 -9.72 2.67 0.42
CA ARG A 31 -8.42 2.98 0.99
C ARG A 31 -7.29 2.31 0.20
N ILE A 32 -7.48 1.06 -0.21
CA ILE A 32 -6.51 0.34 -1.05
C ILE A 32 -6.35 1.03 -2.39
N PHE A 33 -7.47 1.42 -3.02
CA PHE A 33 -7.45 2.12 -4.29
C PHE A 33 -6.68 3.45 -4.20
N ASP A 34 -6.95 4.28 -3.18
CA ASP A 34 -6.26 5.56 -2.98
C ASP A 34 -4.73 5.38 -2.84
N ILE A 35 -4.30 4.38 -2.07
CA ILE A 35 -2.87 4.05 -1.92
C ILE A 35 -2.28 3.58 -3.25
N CYS A 36 -3.00 2.71 -3.97
CA CYS A 36 -2.57 2.23 -5.28
C CYS A 36 -2.42 3.38 -6.27
N TRP A 37 -3.40 4.29 -6.32
CA TRP A 37 -3.44 5.43 -7.23
C TRP A 37 -2.29 6.40 -6.97
N LYS A 38 -1.98 6.72 -5.71
CA LYS A 38 -0.86 7.57 -5.31
C LYS A 38 0.51 7.01 -5.66
N ARG A 39 0.63 5.68 -5.81
CA ARG A 39 1.88 5.02 -6.23
C ARG A 39 2.10 5.06 -7.74
N ILE A 40 1.08 5.41 -8.53
CA ILE A 40 1.20 5.47 -9.98
C ILE A 40 1.94 6.76 -10.35
N PRO A 41 3.04 6.68 -11.11
CA PRO A 41 3.70 7.88 -11.62
C PRO A 41 2.76 8.65 -12.55
N GLU A 42 2.67 9.98 -12.40
CA GLU A 42 1.82 10.82 -13.25
C GLU A 42 2.10 10.65 -14.76
N ALA A 43 3.35 10.33 -15.12
CA ALA A 43 3.74 10.03 -16.49
C ALA A 43 2.99 8.81 -17.07
N LEU A 44 2.78 7.76 -16.26
CA LEU A 44 1.98 6.61 -16.66
C LEU A 44 0.49 6.97 -16.75
N THR A 45 -0.02 7.75 -15.80
CA THR A 45 -1.41 8.23 -15.82
C THR A 45 -1.74 9.03 -17.08
N LYS A 46 -0.77 9.75 -17.64
CA LYS A 46 -0.91 10.51 -18.89
C LYS A 46 -0.76 9.65 -20.15
N LYS A 47 0.16 8.67 -20.16
CA LYS A 47 0.47 7.85 -21.34
C LYS A 47 -0.45 6.65 -21.56
N LEU A 48 -0.82 5.92 -20.50
CA LEU A 48 -1.49 4.62 -20.63
C LEU A 48 -3.00 4.78 -20.64
N ASN A 49 -3.72 3.86 -21.30
CA ASN A 49 -5.17 3.81 -21.25
C ASN A 49 -5.70 3.28 -19.90
N CYS A 50 -7.02 3.39 -19.67
CA CYS A 50 -7.64 2.94 -18.42
C CYS A 50 -7.36 1.46 -18.15
N ILE A 51 -7.44 0.62 -19.18
CA ILE A 51 -7.25 -0.83 -19.08
C ILE A 51 -5.79 -1.15 -18.72
N GLU A 52 -4.84 -0.54 -19.42
CA GLU A 52 -3.41 -0.76 -19.14
C GLU A 52 -3.01 -0.23 -17.75
N LEU A 53 -3.65 0.86 -17.29
CA LEU A 53 -3.45 1.35 -15.92
C LEU A 53 -3.91 0.31 -14.89
N ILE A 54 -5.07 -0.29 -15.11
CA ILE A 54 -5.61 -1.33 -14.22
C ILE A 54 -4.68 -2.54 -14.20
N GLU A 55 -4.19 -2.96 -15.37
CA GLU A 55 -3.28 -4.10 -15.47
C GLU A 55 -1.95 -3.82 -14.76
N TYR A 56 -1.42 -2.61 -14.92
CA TYR A 56 -0.23 -2.17 -14.19
C TYR A 56 -0.44 -2.16 -12.66
N ILE A 57 -1.58 -1.63 -12.20
CA ILE A 57 -1.95 -1.65 -10.78
C ILE A 57 -2.00 -3.09 -10.28
N ASN A 58 -2.64 -3.99 -11.01
CA ASN A 58 -2.82 -5.38 -10.63
C ASN A 58 -1.50 -6.15 -10.52
N LEU A 59 -0.57 -5.93 -11.46
CA LEU A 59 0.69 -6.67 -11.52
C LEU A 59 1.72 -6.12 -10.51
N HIS A 60 1.83 -4.81 -10.39
CA HIS A 60 2.99 -4.20 -9.70
C HIS A 60 2.67 -3.51 -8.38
N ILE A 61 1.44 -3.01 -8.21
CA ILE A 61 1.09 -2.16 -7.06
C ILE A 61 0.23 -2.92 -6.06
N LEU A 62 -0.87 -3.51 -6.53
CA LEU A 62 -1.86 -4.20 -5.71
C LEU A 62 -1.26 -5.27 -4.77
N PRO A 63 -0.45 -6.24 -5.25
CA PRO A 63 0.10 -7.27 -4.35
C PRO A 63 0.99 -6.68 -3.26
N LYS A 64 1.73 -5.60 -3.54
CA LYS A 64 2.56 -4.91 -2.55
C LYS A 64 1.70 -4.19 -1.52
N VAL A 65 0.69 -3.44 -1.96
CA VAL A 65 -0.21 -2.69 -1.08
C VAL A 65 -1.02 -3.63 -0.18
N VAL A 66 -1.55 -4.73 -0.72
CA VAL A 66 -2.28 -5.74 0.06
C VAL A 66 -1.36 -6.37 1.10
N SER A 67 -0.14 -6.75 0.73
CA SER A 67 0.83 -7.33 1.66
C SER A 67 1.21 -6.36 2.78
N GLU A 68 1.45 -5.10 2.47
CA GLU A 68 1.76 -4.06 3.45
C GLU A 68 0.58 -3.78 4.41
N GLN A 69 -0.65 -3.71 3.88
CA GLN A 69 -1.83 -3.48 4.71
C GLN A 69 -2.13 -4.67 5.61
N LYS A 70 -1.92 -5.89 5.12
CA LYS A 70 -2.04 -7.10 5.92
C LYS A 70 -0.98 -7.16 7.03
N ALA A 71 0.26 -6.77 6.71
CA ALA A 71 1.34 -6.65 7.69
C ALA A 71 1.06 -5.58 8.77
N LEU A 72 0.41 -4.46 8.40
CA LEU A 72 -0.01 -3.43 9.35
C LEU A 72 -1.16 -3.90 10.25
N GLN A 73 -2.03 -4.79 9.78
CA GLN A 73 -3.10 -5.38 10.60
C GLN A 73 -2.60 -6.47 11.54
N SER A 74 -1.57 -7.23 11.14
CA SER A 74 -0.96 -8.28 11.97
C SER A 74 0.16 -7.77 12.87
N ALA A 75 0.65 -6.56 12.68
CA ALA A 75 1.63 -5.94 13.55
C ALA A 75 0.99 -5.64 14.93
N PRO A 76 1.45 -6.28 16.01
CA PRO A 76 1.05 -5.85 17.35
C PRO A 76 1.54 -4.40 17.52
N SER A 77 0.63 -3.51 17.89
CA SER A 77 0.91 -2.12 18.24
C SER A 77 2.04 -2.01 19.27
N ALA A 78 3.29 -1.83 18.83
CA ALA A 78 4.45 -1.50 19.67
C ALA A 78 5.65 -1.20 18.73
N ARG A 79 6.37 -0.08 18.73
CA ARG A 79 6.40 1.23 19.43
C ARG A 79 7.22 2.17 18.51
N PRO A 80 7.10 3.50 18.61
CA PRO A 80 8.06 4.41 18.00
C PRO A 80 9.37 4.48 18.82
N TYR A 81 10.49 4.67 18.12
CA TYR A 81 11.82 5.08 18.62
C TYR A 81 12.60 4.13 19.56
N SER A 82 13.69 3.54 19.04
CA SER A 82 15.05 3.85 19.55
C SER A 82 16.11 3.36 18.57
N ARG A 83 16.58 4.27 17.72
CA ARG A 83 17.86 4.17 17.03
C ARG A 83 18.81 5.10 17.77
N GLU A 84 19.49 4.61 18.80
CA GLU A 84 20.75 5.23 19.23
C GLU A 84 21.64 4.22 19.95
N SER A 85 22.79 4.00 19.33
CA SER A 85 24.08 3.66 19.92
C SER A 85 24.27 2.42 20.79
N ALA A 86 24.96 1.47 20.16
CA ALA A 86 26.03 0.71 20.80
C ALA A 86 26.98 1.61 21.61
N ARG A 87 27.30 1.22 22.85
CA ARG A 87 28.65 1.00 23.41
C ARG A 87 28.67 1.11 24.94
N LYS A 88 29.59 0.32 25.52
CA LYS A 88 29.97 0.15 26.95
C LYS A 88 29.10 -0.89 27.66
N SER A 89 29.50 -2.14 27.88
CA SER A 89 30.79 -2.68 28.34
C SER A 89 31.36 -1.89 29.52
N THR A 90 31.08 -2.37 30.74
CA THR A 90 32.12 -2.61 31.76
C THR A 90 31.50 -3.40 32.92
N LEU A 91 32.22 -4.46 33.24
CA LEU A 91 32.16 -5.37 34.36
C LEU A 91 31.80 -4.66 35.68
N GLU A 92 30.86 -5.22 36.44
CA GLU A 92 30.88 -5.06 37.90
C GLU A 92 31.22 -6.41 38.53
N VAL A 93 32.26 -6.31 39.36
CA VAL A 93 33.08 -7.35 39.94
C VAL A 93 32.42 -7.87 41.22
N PHE A 94 32.57 -9.16 41.47
CA PHE A 94 32.27 -9.81 42.75
C PHE A 94 32.97 -9.09 43.92
N ALA A 95 32.21 -8.75 44.96
CA ALA A 95 32.70 -8.54 46.32
C ALA A 95 31.63 -8.97 47.32
#